data_AF-A0A2T2RX00-F1
#
_entry.id   AF-A0A2T2RX00-F1
#
_cell.length_a   1.000
_cell.length_b   1.000
_cell.length_c   1.000
_cell.angle_alpha   90.00
_cell.angle_beta   90.00
_cell.angle_gamma   90.00
#
_symmetry.space_group_name_H-M   'P 1'
#
loop_
_entity.id
_entity.type
_entity.pdbx_description
1 polymer ?
#
loop_
_entity_poly.entity_id
_entity_poly.type
_entity_poly.pdbx_seq_one_letter_code
_entity_poly.pdbx_strand_id
1 'polypeptide(L)'
;DNMVAWIAARSDGEKYGEKLLYEFPKQKLVYGTSQIEARINQDTEISQQLTLWNQQGSQVIRGNLLVIPIEQSLLYVEPIYLRAEQGELPELKRVIVADNNQVVMQPSLEESLAAMFGKKQPSTAPDSETPVPSNLAQSAQEIFRKARQAAREGNWAEYGRLTQQLEQILQKLSQKANAEPKPKE
;
A
#
# COMPACT_ATOMS: atom_id res chain seq x y z
N ASP A 1 19.89 13.13 2.31
CA ASP A 1 19.12 14.32 1.89
C ASP A 1 17.63 14.04 1.85
N ASN A 2 16.85 14.69 2.72
CA ASN A 2 15.39 14.60 2.75
C ASN A 2 14.79 15.60 1.77
N MET A 3 13.64 15.28 1.18
CA MET A 3 12.97 16.18 0.24
C MET A 3 12.05 17.15 0.98
N VAL A 4 12.19 18.45 0.70
CA VAL A 4 11.44 19.53 1.37
C VAL A 4 10.36 20.15 0.49
N ALA A 5 10.51 20.05 -0.84
CA ALA A 5 9.53 20.48 -1.82
C ALA A 5 9.67 19.68 -3.12
N TRP A 6 8.60 19.63 -3.90
CA TRP A 6 8.53 19.07 -5.25
C TRP A 6 7.97 20.13 -6.19
N ILE A 7 8.60 20.29 -7.36
CA ILE A 7 8.16 21.25 -8.37
C ILE A 7 7.93 20.54 -9.70
N ALA A 8 6.85 20.88 -10.38
CA ALA A 8 6.58 20.42 -11.74
C ALA A 8 6.08 21.57 -12.62
N ALA A 9 6.30 21.43 -13.92
CA ALA A 9 5.69 22.29 -14.92
C ALA A 9 4.70 21.46 -15.73
N ARG A 10 3.51 22.00 -15.94
CA ARG A 10 2.46 21.36 -16.73
C ARG A 10 2.76 21.46 -18.21
N SER A 11 2.49 20.37 -18.93
CA SER A 11 2.58 20.31 -20.40
C SER A 11 1.22 19.98 -21.03
N ASP A 12 0.11 20.09 -20.29
CA ASP A 12 -1.21 19.66 -20.70
C ASP A 12 -2.17 20.82 -21.02
N GLY A 13 -2.68 20.83 -22.25
CA GLY A 13 -3.81 21.65 -22.71
C GLY A 13 -3.67 23.14 -22.39
N GLU A 14 -4.74 23.73 -21.88
CA GLU A 14 -4.83 25.16 -21.54
C GLU A 14 -3.90 25.57 -20.39
N LYS A 15 -3.40 24.60 -19.60
CA LYS A 15 -2.55 24.86 -18.43
C LYS A 15 -1.06 24.69 -18.73
N TYR A 16 -0.70 24.58 -20.01
CA TYR A 16 0.67 24.46 -20.46
C TYR A 16 1.54 25.60 -19.92
N GLY A 17 2.67 25.26 -19.30
CA GLY A 17 3.61 26.22 -18.72
C GLY A 17 3.31 26.65 -17.28
N GLU A 18 2.18 26.25 -16.70
CA GLU A 18 1.92 26.47 -15.27
C GLU A 18 2.90 25.67 -14.40
N LYS A 19 3.40 26.31 -13.35
CA LYS A 19 4.31 25.69 -12.37
C LYS A 19 3.54 25.29 -11.13
N LEU A 20 3.68 24.05 -10.69
CA LEU A 20 3.16 23.54 -9.43
C LEU A 20 4.29 23.40 -8.45
N LEU A 21 4.14 24.03 -7.28
CA LEU A 21 5.01 23.83 -6.13
C LEU A 21 4.21 23.08 -5.07
N TYR A 22 4.74 21.94 -4.64
CA TYR A 22 4.23 21.16 -3.54
C TYR A 22 5.26 21.19 -2.40
N GLU A 23 4.91 21.81 -1.28
CA GLU A 23 5.77 21.89 -0.10
C GLU A 23 5.39 20.81 0.92
N PHE A 24 6.40 20.08 1.43
CA PHE A 24 6.15 19.03 2.42
C PHE A 24 6.18 19.61 3.85
N PRO A 25 5.29 19.17 4.74
CA PRO A 25 5.31 19.62 6.13
C PRO A 25 6.59 19.15 6.83
N LYS A 26 7.26 20.07 7.54
CA LYS A 26 8.54 19.82 8.24
C LYS A 26 8.50 18.69 9.27
N GLN A 27 7.31 18.27 9.68
CA GLN A 27 7.08 17.23 10.68
C GLN A 27 7.11 15.81 10.09
N LYS A 28 6.97 15.66 8.76
CA LYS A 28 6.99 14.35 8.10
C LYS A 28 8.34 14.13 7.43
N LEU A 29 9.01 13.04 7.77
CA LEU A 29 10.22 12.61 7.07
C LEU A 29 9.84 12.11 5.68
N VAL A 30 10.36 12.79 4.66
CA VAL A 30 10.13 12.46 3.26
C VAL A 30 11.48 12.13 2.63
N TYR A 31 11.61 10.90 2.13
CA TYR A 31 12.86 10.45 1.55
C TYR A 31 13.16 11.17 0.23
N GLY A 32 14.42 11.55 0.03
CA GLY A 32 14.88 12.04 -1.27
C GLY A 32 15.02 10.89 -2.27
N THR A 33 15.07 11.23 -3.56
CA THR A 33 15.27 10.24 -4.63
C THR A 33 16.51 9.37 -4.41
N SER A 34 17.64 9.96 -4.01
CA SER A 34 18.87 9.22 -3.70
C SER A 34 18.71 8.21 -2.56
N GLN A 35 17.86 8.49 -1.58
CA GLN A 35 17.58 7.56 -0.48
C GLN A 35 16.70 6.40 -0.93
N ILE A 36 15.72 6.66 -1.81
CA ILE A 36 14.87 5.62 -2.40
C ILE A 36 15.68 4.72 -3.33
N GLU A 37 16.52 5.31 -4.18
CA GLU A 37 17.49 4.58 -5.02
C GLU A 37 18.37 3.64 -4.21
N ALA A 38 18.92 4.13 -3.09
CA ALA A 38 19.72 3.30 -2.20
C ALA A 38 18.91 2.13 -1.61
N ARG A 39 17.65 2.36 -1.22
CA ARG A 39 16.76 1.30 -0.72
C ARG A 39 16.43 0.27 -1.79
N ILE A 40 16.14 0.70 -3.02
CA ILE A 40 15.89 -0.20 -4.15
C ILE A 40 17.11 -1.09 -4.39
N ASN A 41 18.32 -0.52 -4.37
CA ASN A 41 19.56 -1.28 -4.57
C ASN A 41 19.88 -2.25 -3.42
N GLN A 42 19.41 -1.94 -2.20
CA GLN A 42 19.58 -2.79 -1.01
C GLN A 42 18.53 -3.91 -0.92
N ASP A 43 17.45 -3.82 -1.67
CA ASP A 43 16.44 -4.87 -1.74
C ASP A 43 17.04 -6.13 -2.36
N THR A 44 16.97 -7.24 -1.64
CA THR A 44 17.64 -8.47 -2.00
C THR A 44 17.03 -9.13 -3.23
N GLU A 45 15.70 -9.12 -3.37
CA GLU A 45 15.02 -9.73 -4.51
C GLU A 45 15.28 -8.93 -5.78
N ILE A 46 15.18 -7.59 -5.69
CA ILE A 46 15.47 -6.70 -6.82
C ILE A 46 16.94 -6.85 -7.24
N SER A 47 17.88 -6.75 -6.30
CA SER A 47 19.32 -6.82 -6.59
C SER A 47 19.72 -8.14 -7.26
N GLN A 48 19.19 -9.27 -6.78
CA GLN A 48 19.42 -10.57 -7.39
C GLN A 48 18.88 -10.62 -8.82
N GLN A 49 17.65 -10.15 -9.03
CA GLN A 49 17.00 -10.20 -10.32
C GLN A 49 17.68 -9.29 -11.36
N LEU A 50 18.05 -8.07 -10.98
CA LEU A 50 18.80 -7.16 -11.86
C LEU A 50 20.18 -7.74 -12.22
N THR A 51 20.85 -8.37 -11.25
CA THR A 51 22.14 -9.03 -11.48
C THR A 51 22.01 -10.20 -12.47
N LEU A 52 20.95 -10.99 -12.37
CA LEU A 52 20.68 -12.10 -13.29
C LEU A 52 20.35 -11.62 -14.71
N TRP A 53 19.58 -10.53 -14.83
CA TRP A 53 19.25 -9.95 -16.14
C TRP A 53 20.40 -9.22 -16.81
N ASN A 54 21.34 -8.72 -16.02
CA ASN A 54 22.54 -8.07 -16.53
C ASN A 54 23.66 -9.10 -16.79
N GLN A 55 23.31 -10.22 -17.42
CA GLN A 55 24.19 -11.31 -17.81
C GLN A 55 23.85 -11.81 -19.22
N GLN A 56 24.72 -12.66 -19.77
CA GLN A 56 24.45 -13.45 -20.98
C GLN A 56 24.02 -12.63 -22.20
N GLY A 57 24.68 -11.49 -22.46
CA GLY A 57 24.39 -10.66 -23.62
C GLY A 57 23.14 -9.80 -23.49
N SER A 58 22.60 -9.65 -22.28
CA SER A 58 21.51 -8.73 -21.96
C SER A 58 21.99 -7.62 -21.02
N GLN A 59 21.48 -6.40 -21.25
CA GLN A 59 21.78 -5.23 -20.44
C GLN A 59 20.50 -4.69 -19.80
N VAL A 60 20.55 -4.49 -18.49
CA VAL A 60 19.48 -3.82 -17.74
C VAL A 60 19.64 -2.31 -17.88
N ILE A 61 18.55 -1.64 -18.24
CA ILE A 61 18.46 -0.18 -18.23
C ILE A 61 17.44 0.24 -17.18
N ARG A 62 17.92 0.99 -16.20
CA ARG A 62 17.08 1.64 -15.20
C ARG A 62 16.56 2.97 -15.77
N GLY A 63 15.25 3.16 -15.75
CA GLY A 63 14.63 4.41 -16.17
C GLY A 63 14.74 5.50 -15.10
N ASN A 64 14.16 6.65 -15.37
CA ASN A 64 14.12 7.74 -14.39
C ASN A 64 13.17 7.38 -13.24
N LEU A 65 13.62 7.59 -12.00
CA LEU A 65 12.76 7.52 -10.82
C LEU A 65 11.78 8.70 -10.82
N LEU A 66 10.51 8.41 -11.06
CA LEU A 66 9.43 9.38 -11.05
C LEU A 66 8.91 9.57 -9.63
N VAL A 67 8.85 10.81 -9.17
CA VAL A 67 8.29 11.17 -7.86
C VAL A 67 6.91 11.77 -8.07
N ILE A 68 5.89 11.10 -7.55
CA ILE A 68 4.48 11.46 -7.75
C ILE A 68 3.87 11.79 -6.38
N PRO A 69 3.51 13.05 -6.13
CA PRO A 69 2.80 13.41 -4.91
C PRO A 69 1.34 12.93 -4.96
N ILE A 70 0.92 12.23 -3.90
CA ILE A 70 -0.46 11.77 -3.71
C ILE A 70 -0.91 12.26 -2.33
N GLU A 71 -1.84 13.22 -2.32
CA GLU A 71 -2.34 13.90 -1.11
C GLU A 71 -1.21 14.45 -0.23
N GLN A 72 -0.80 13.73 0.82
CA GLN A 72 0.25 14.07 1.78
C GLN A 72 1.42 13.07 1.77
N SER A 73 1.50 12.22 0.76
CA SER A 73 2.50 11.15 0.62
C SER A 73 3.12 11.20 -0.78
N LEU A 74 4.21 10.44 -0.94
CA LEU A 74 4.89 10.30 -2.21
C LEU A 74 4.90 8.86 -2.66
N LEU A 75 4.67 8.70 -3.95
CA LEU A 75 4.86 7.46 -4.66
C LEU A 75 6.06 7.61 -5.59
N TYR A 76 6.98 6.66 -5.51
CA TYR A 76 8.14 6.60 -6.37
C TYR A 76 7.97 5.47 -7.36
N VAL A 77 8.20 5.72 -8.64
CA VAL A 77 8.01 4.74 -9.71
C VAL A 77 9.24 4.73 -10.61
N GLU A 78 9.84 3.56 -10.80
CA GLU A 78 10.99 3.39 -11.67
C GLU A 78 10.75 2.24 -12.65
N PRO A 79 10.73 2.51 -13.96
CA PRO A 79 10.63 1.45 -14.96
C PRO A 79 12.00 0.79 -15.19
N ILE A 80 12.01 -0.53 -15.35
CA ILE A 80 13.19 -1.33 -15.66
C ILE A 80 13.02 -1.92 -17.05
N TYR A 81 13.96 -1.60 -17.93
CA TYR A 81 14.00 -2.09 -19.29
C TYR A 81 15.12 -3.11 -19.45
N LEU A 82 14.91 -4.05 -20.38
CA LEU A 82 15.91 -5.00 -20.81
C LEU A 82 16.15 -4.85 -22.30
N ARG A 83 17.41 -4.94 -22.71
CA ARG A 83 17.81 -4.95 -24.11
C ARG A 83 18.88 -6.01 -24.34
N ALA A 84 18.95 -6.57 -25.55
CA ALA A 84 20.13 -7.30 -25.97
C ALA A 84 21.34 -6.37 -26.18
N GLU A 85 22.55 -6.91 -26.04
CA GLU A 85 23.81 -6.20 -26.30
C GLU A 85 23.91 -5.72 -27.75
N GLN A 86 23.35 -6.48 -28.70
CA GLN A 86 23.34 -6.12 -30.12
C GLN A 86 21.95 -5.73 -30.60
N GLY A 87 21.79 -4.45 -30.97
CA GLY A 87 20.80 -4.00 -31.96
C GLY A 87 19.32 -3.98 -31.57
N GLU A 88 18.92 -4.50 -30.40
CA GLU A 88 17.50 -4.53 -30.01
C GLU A 88 17.04 -3.29 -29.24
N LEU A 89 15.76 -2.94 -29.45
CA LEU A 89 15.06 -1.88 -28.72
C LEU A 89 14.82 -2.30 -27.26
N PRO A 90 15.02 -1.40 -26.27
CA PRO A 90 14.72 -1.72 -24.89
C PRO A 90 13.23 -2.01 -24.67
N GLU A 91 12.95 -3.13 -24.00
CA GLU A 91 11.60 -3.52 -23.62
C GLU A 91 11.38 -3.34 -22.13
N LEU A 92 10.21 -2.83 -21.73
CA LEU A 92 9.83 -2.75 -20.32
C LEU A 92 9.65 -4.18 -19.77
N LYS A 93 10.41 -4.54 -18.74
CA LYS A 93 10.29 -5.85 -18.09
C LYS A 93 9.70 -5.78 -16.69
N ARG A 94 9.97 -4.71 -15.94
CA ARG A 94 9.41 -4.49 -14.61
C ARG A 94 9.13 -3.02 -14.34
N VAL A 95 8.29 -2.79 -13.36
CA VAL A 95 8.10 -1.51 -12.71
C VAL A 95 8.40 -1.70 -11.23
N ILE A 96 9.28 -0.87 -10.70
CA ILE A 96 9.53 -0.76 -9.27
C ILE A 96 8.64 0.37 -8.76
N VAL A 97 7.91 0.10 -7.68
CA VAL A 97 7.14 1.11 -6.97
C VAL A 97 7.61 1.11 -5.53
N ALA A 98 7.87 2.30 -5.00
CA ALA A 98 8.29 2.49 -3.62
C ALA A 98 7.46 3.58 -2.94
N ASP A 99 7.28 3.43 -1.62
CA ASP A 99 6.85 4.49 -0.72
C ASP A 99 7.89 4.64 0.41
N ASN A 100 7.54 5.34 1.49
CA ASN A 100 8.46 5.51 2.62
C ASN A 100 8.70 4.22 3.43
N ASN A 101 7.89 3.19 3.24
CA ASN A 101 7.84 2.00 4.08
C ASN A 101 8.36 0.76 3.35
N GLN A 102 8.02 0.60 2.07
CA GLN A 102 8.28 -0.62 1.31
C GLN A 102 8.62 -0.32 -0.15
N VAL A 103 9.31 -1.27 -0.76
CA VAL A 103 9.68 -1.30 -2.18
C VAL A 103 9.11 -2.59 -2.76
N VAL A 104 8.48 -2.52 -3.92
CA VAL A 104 7.95 -3.69 -4.64
C VAL A 104 8.34 -3.61 -6.10
N MET A 105 8.57 -4.75 -6.73
CA MET A 105 8.87 -4.83 -8.16
C MET A 105 7.97 -5.86 -8.83
N GLN A 106 7.15 -5.44 -9.80
CA GLN A 106 6.23 -6.32 -10.53
C GLN A 106 6.29 -6.09 -12.05
N PRO A 107 5.75 -7.01 -12.88
CA PRO A 107 5.71 -6.87 -14.34
C PRO A 107 5.08 -5.57 -14.85
N SER A 108 4.04 -5.08 -14.17
CA SER A 108 3.29 -3.89 -14.55
C SER A 108 3.14 -2.90 -13.40
N LEU A 109 2.84 -1.64 -13.74
CA LEU A 109 2.51 -0.63 -12.74
C LEU A 109 1.26 -1.03 -11.94
N GLU A 110 0.25 -1.58 -12.61
CA GLU A 110 -0.98 -2.04 -11.96
C GLU A 110 -0.72 -3.14 -10.93
N GLU A 111 0.06 -4.17 -11.30
CA GLU A 111 0.46 -5.22 -10.37
C GLU A 111 1.33 -4.70 -9.24
N SER A 112 2.22 -3.74 -9.51
CA SER A 112 3.06 -3.12 -8.47
C SER A 112 2.23 -2.35 -7.46
N LEU A 113 1.25 -1.57 -7.93
CA LEU A 113 0.30 -0.85 -7.09
C LEU A 113 -0.60 -1.82 -6.31
N ALA A 114 -1.04 -2.91 -6.93
CA ALA A 114 -1.81 -3.95 -6.25
C ALA A 114 -0.97 -4.69 -5.20
N ALA A 115 0.31 -4.95 -5.45
CA ALA A 115 1.20 -5.53 -4.46
C ALA A 115 1.46 -4.57 -3.29
N MET A 116 1.61 -3.26 -3.59
CA MET A 116 1.86 -2.22 -2.59
C MET A 116 0.62 -1.90 -1.73
N PHE A 117 -0.55 -1.77 -2.34
CA PHE A 117 -1.77 -1.27 -1.68
C PHE A 117 -2.91 -2.28 -1.62
N GLY A 118 -2.92 -3.26 -2.53
CA GLY A 118 -3.97 -4.26 -2.65
C GLY A 118 -4.01 -5.28 -1.52
N LYS A 119 -3.06 -5.25 -0.58
CA LYS A 119 -3.13 -5.97 0.70
C LYS A 119 -3.28 -5.03 1.89
N LYS A 120 -4.39 -4.28 1.90
CA LYS A 120 -5.06 -3.89 3.14
C LYS A 120 -6.39 -4.62 3.29
N GLN A 121 -6.39 -5.92 3.02
CA GLN A 121 -7.21 -6.82 3.82
C GLN A 121 -6.57 -6.83 5.21
N PRO A 122 -7.30 -6.66 6.33
CA PRO A 122 -6.76 -7.09 7.60
C PRO A 122 -6.29 -8.53 7.40
N SER A 123 -5.06 -8.82 7.84
CA SER A 123 -4.49 -10.16 7.89
C SER A 123 -5.51 -11.11 8.51
N THR A 124 -6.32 -11.77 7.68
CA THR A 124 -6.64 -13.16 7.88
C THR A 124 -5.32 -13.87 7.65
N ALA A 125 -4.67 -14.18 8.78
CA ALA A 125 -3.74 -15.28 8.92
C ALA A 125 -4.22 -16.46 8.06
N PRO A 126 -3.28 -17.30 7.55
CA PRO A 126 -3.62 -18.46 6.74
C PRO A 126 -4.77 -19.23 7.38
N ASP A 127 -5.73 -19.64 6.55
CA ASP A 127 -6.82 -20.56 6.88
C ASP A 127 -6.34 -21.62 7.88
N SER A 128 -6.53 -21.32 9.15
CA SER A 128 -6.88 -22.30 10.14
C SER A 128 -8.35 -22.06 10.32
N GLU A 129 -9.13 -22.84 9.58
CA GLU A 129 -10.57 -23.03 9.78
C GLU A 129 -10.82 -23.20 11.29
N THR A 130 -11.13 -22.09 11.96
CA THR A 130 -11.83 -22.10 13.22
C THR A 130 -13.10 -21.31 12.97
N PRO A 131 -14.28 -21.95 13.02
CA PRO A 131 -15.52 -21.29 12.70
C PRO A 131 -15.86 -20.31 13.82
N VAL A 132 -15.36 -19.08 13.74
CA VAL A 132 -16.06 -17.96 14.36
C VAL A 132 -17.45 -17.92 13.70
N PRO A 133 -18.54 -18.02 14.46
CA PRO A 133 -19.88 -18.03 13.89
C PRO A 133 -20.12 -16.70 13.16
N SER A 134 -19.98 -16.74 11.84
CA SER A 134 -20.07 -15.62 10.89
C SER A 134 -21.26 -14.70 11.18
N ASN A 135 -22.37 -15.27 11.65
CA ASN A 135 -23.59 -14.57 12.01
C ASN A 135 -23.40 -13.51 13.12
N LEU A 136 -22.54 -13.75 14.13
CA LEU A 136 -22.32 -12.79 15.22
C LEU A 136 -21.41 -11.63 14.79
N ALA A 137 -20.39 -11.92 13.98
CA ALA A 137 -19.50 -10.89 13.44
C ALA A 137 -20.25 -9.97 12.46
N GLN A 138 -21.10 -10.52 11.60
CA GLN A 138 -21.97 -9.76 10.70
C GLN A 138 -22.97 -8.89 11.49
N SER A 139 -23.60 -9.45 12.52
CA SER A 139 -24.53 -8.70 13.38
C SER A 139 -23.86 -7.51 14.08
N ALA A 140 -22.62 -7.68 14.57
CA ALA A 140 -21.85 -6.60 15.20
C ALA A 140 -21.56 -5.45 14.22
N GLN A 141 -21.19 -5.78 12.97
CA GLN A 141 -20.92 -4.78 11.94
C GLN A 141 -22.16 -3.96 11.58
N GLU A 142 -23.34 -4.58 11.49
CA GLU A 142 -24.59 -3.88 11.21
C GLU A 142 -25.00 -2.94 12.34
N ILE A 143 -24.91 -3.40 13.60
CA ILE A 143 -25.25 -2.58 14.78
C ILE A 143 -24.31 -1.38 14.88
N PHE A 144 -23.02 -1.57 14.61
CA PHE A 144 -22.05 -0.48 14.60
C PHE A 144 -22.37 0.58 13.54
N ARG A 145 -22.78 0.17 12.33
CA ARG A 145 -23.21 1.10 11.26
C ARG A 145 -24.43 1.91 11.69
N LYS A 146 -25.45 1.25 12.25
CA LYS A 146 -26.67 1.91 12.75
C LYS A 146 -26.37 2.86 13.91
N ALA A 147 -25.46 2.49 14.82
CA ALA A 147 -25.03 3.36 15.91
C ALA A 147 -24.36 4.62 15.38
N ARG A 148 -23.46 4.49 14.39
CA ARG A 148 -22.82 5.65 13.74
C ARG A 148 -23.83 6.58 13.07
N GLN A 149 -24.89 6.03 12.51
CA GLN A 149 -25.97 6.80 11.90
C GLN A 149 -26.82 7.52 12.94
N ALA A 150 -27.26 6.83 14.01
CA ALA A 150 -28.00 7.44 15.11
C ALA A 150 -27.22 8.57 15.80
N ALA A 151 -25.90 8.43 15.94
CA ALA A 151 -25.03 9.48 16.45
C ALA A 151 -24.96 10.72 15.52
N ARG A 152 -24.99 10.51 14.20
CA ARG A 152 -25.03 11.60 13.21
C ARG A 152 -26.38 12.31 13.16
N GLU A 153 -27.46 11.57 13.40
CA GLU A 153 -28.84 12.08 13.44
C GLU A 153 -29.20 12.71 14.80
N GLY A 154 -28.26 12.74 15.75
CA GLY A 154 -28.47 13.30 17.10
C GLY A 154 -29.39 12.45 17.99
N ASN A 155 -29.68 11.21 17.60
CA ASN A 155 -30.52 10.28 18.35
C ASN A 155 -29.69 9.50 19.38
N TRP A 156 -29.39 10.18 20.49
CA TRP A 156 -28.56 9.64 21.57
C TRP A 156 -29.17 8.45 22.31
N ALA A 157 -30.50 8.38 22.39
CA ALA A 157 -31.20 7.26 23.03
C ALA A 157 -31.01 5.96 22.24
N GLU A 158 -31.17 6.02 20.91
CA GLU A 158 -30.97 4.86 20.04
C GLU A 158 -29.50 4.48 19.92
N TYR A 159 -28.60 5.46 19.92
CA TYR A 159 -27.15 5.23 19.97
C TYR A 159 -26.73 4.44 21.23
N GLY A 160 -27.22 4.85 22.41
CA GLY A 160 -26.92 4.16 23.67
C GLY A 160 -27.39 2.71 23.66
N ARG A 161 -28.61 2.47 23.15
CA ARG A 161 -29.19 1.12 23.01
C ARG A 161 -28.37 0.24 22.07
N LEU A 162 -27.98 0.76 20.91
CA LEU A 162 -27.17 0.04 19.93
C LEU A 162 -25.75 -0.26 20.45
N THR A 163 -25.18 0.66 21.23
CA THR A 163 -23.85 0.48 21.83
C THR A 163 -23.85 -0.65 22.86
N GLN A 164 -24.88 -0.74 23.71
CA GLN A 164 -25.05 -1.86 24.64
C GLN A 164 -25.23 -3.20 23.93
N GLN A 165 -26.00 -3.22 22.83
CA GLN A 165 -26.17 -4.44 22.03
C GLN A 165 -24.86 -4.91 21.39
N LEU A 166 -24.03 -3.97 20.92
CA LEU A 166 -22.72 -4.26 20.37
C LEU A 166 -21.79 -4.87 21.43
N GLU A 167 -21.76 -4.31 22.63
CA GLU A 167 -20.94 -4.82 23.74
C GLU A 167 -21.30 -6.27 24.11
N GLN A 168 -22.60 -6.59 24.18
CA GLN A 168 -23.05 -7.96 24.44
C GLN A 168 -22.61 -8.95 23.36
N ILE A 169 -22.61 -8.54 22.09
CA ILE A 169 -22.16 -9.39 20.99
C ILE A 169 -20.66 -9.58 21.03
N LEU A 170 -19.89 -8.52 21.32
CA LEU A 170 -18.44 -8.59 21.47
C LEU A 170 -18.04 -9.49 22.66
N GLN A 171 -18.77 -9.44 23.78
CA GLN A 171 -18.58 -10.36 24.90
C GLN A 171 -18.89 -11.80 24.53
N LYS A 172 -19.96 -12.06 23.75
CA LYS A 172 -20.27 -13.41 23.25
C LYS A 172 -19.22 -13.93 22.27
N LEU A 173 -18.68 -13.05 21.43
CA LEU A 173 -17.58 -13.37 20.51
C LEU A 173 -16.29 -13.68 21.27
N SER A 174 -15.92 -12.87 22.27
CA SER A 174 -14.72 -13.10 23.07
C SER A 174 -14.84 -14.37 23.92
N GLN A 175 -16.02 -14.66 24.50
CA GLN A 175 -16.25 -15.90 25.24
C GLN A 175 -16.18 -17.13 24.33
N LYS A 176 -16.76 -17.08 23.12
CA LYS A 176 -16.68 -18.18 22.16
C LYS A 176 -15.26 -18.39 21.63
N ALA A 177 -14.53 -17.31 21.35
CA ALA A 177 -13.13 -17.38 20.94
C ALA A 177 -12.22 -17.97 22.04
N ASN A 178 -12.62 -17.88 23.32
CA ASN A 178 -11.88 -18.45 24.46
C ASN A 178 -12.36 -19.86 24.88
N ALA A 179 -13.35 -20.46 24.20
CA ALA A 179 -14.04 -21.67 24.64
C ALA A 179 -13.74 -22.95 23.82
N GLU A 180 -12.76 -22.96 22.91
CA GLU A 180 -12.27 -24.18 22.23
C GLU A 180 -10.78 -24.47 22.58
N PRO A 181 -10.39 -25.76 22.74
CA PRO A 181 -9.82 -26.26 23.99
C PRO A 181 -8.29 -26.42 24.01
N LYS A 182 -7.73 -26.48 25.23
CA LYS A 182 -6.36 -26.97 25.53
C LYS A 182 -6.09 -28.30 24.81
N PRO A 183 -4.91 -28.49 24.18
CA PRO A 183 -4.54 -29.78 23.61
C PRO A 183 -4.37 -30.80 24.74
N LYS A 184 -4.93 -32.00 24.55
CA LYS A 184 -4.68 -33.17 25.40
C LYS A 184 -3.25 -33.65 25.14
N GLU A 185 -2.50 -33.86 26.22
CA GLU A 185 -1.23 -34.62 26.25
C GLU A 185 -1.41 -36.07 25.79
#